data_AF-A0A821MTK6-F1
#
_entry.id   AF-A0A821MTK6-F1
#
_cell.length_a   1.000
_cell.length_b   1.000
_cell.length_c   1.000
_cell.angle_alpha   90.00
_cell.angle_beta   90.00
_cell.angle_gamma   90.00
#
_symmetry.space_group_name_H-M   'P 1'
#
loop_
_entity.id
_entity.type
_entity.pdbx_description
1 polymer ?
#
loop_
_entity_poly.entity_id
_entity_poly.type
_entity_poly.pdbx_seq_one_letter_code
_entity_poly.pdbx_strand_id
1 'polypeptide(L)'
;MMSWSNSQWLFLSFILGQFNVHNVASAWPSTNSSNIQLLGLFENASNTSEPSEVSVYSRAMFQAAVMVSQQYTITIEEQLIAWQSVETGGNTINALTKACQALSISNIVGIVGPQLSREAHLIADLGKTIDIPVISYIVTDPDLSD
;
A
#
# COMPACT_ATOMS: atom_id res chain seq x y z
N MET A 1 -35.94 -25.33 38.61
CA MET A 1 -34.51 -24.94 38.51
C MET A 1 -33.88 -25.86 37.48
N MET A 2 -33.57 -25.33 36.28
CA MET A 2 -33.14 -26.13 35.14
C MET A 2 -31.61 -26.15 35.10
N SER A 3 -31.01 -27.29 35.48
CA SER A 3 -29.56 -27.50 35.49
C SER A 3 -29.08 -27.77 34.06
N TRP A 4 -28.30 -26.85 33.51
CA TRP A 4 -27.61 -27.02 32.22
C TRP A 4 -26.41 -27.95 32.40
N SER A 5 -26.11 -28.80 31.41
CA SER A 5 -24.99 -29.74 31.46
C SER A 5 -23.68 -29.05 31.04
N ASN A 6 -22.55 -29.48 31.61
CA ASN A 6 -21.22 -28.89 31.37
C ASN A 6 -20.83 -28.81 29.88
N SER A 7 -21.37 -29.69 29.04
CA SER A 7 -21.12 -29.68 27.59
C SER A 7 -21.72 -28.46 26.88
N GLN A 8 -22.86 -27.96 27.36
CA GLN A 8 -23.52 -26.79 26.75
C GLN A 8 -22.77 -25.50 27.09
N TRP A 9 -22.16 -25.43 28.29
CA TRP A 9 -21.33 -24.31 28.72
C TRP A 9 -20.04 -24.18 27.90
N LEU A 10 -19.41 -25.31 27.59
CA LEU A 10 -18.21 -25.36 26.73
C LEU A 10 -18.51 -24.91 25.29
N PHE A 11 -19.66 -25.31 24.75
CA PHE A 11 -20.09 -24.87 23.41
C PHE A 11 -20.36 -23.36 23.36
N LEU A 12 -21.01 -22.83 24.39
CA LEU A 12 -21.34 -21.40 24.46
C LEU A 12 -20.09 -20.54 24.64
N SER A 13 -19.12 -21.00 25.43
CA SER A 13 -17.83 -20.34 25.59
C SER A 13 -16.95 -20.43 24.33
N PHE A 14 -17.01 -21.53 23.57
CA PHE A 14 -16.35 -21.62 22.26
C PHE A 14 -16.95 -20.62 21.26
N ILE A 15 -18.27 -20.53 21.17
CA ILE A 15 -18.96 -19.56 20.30
C ILE A 15 -18.62 -18.12 20.71
N LEU A 16 -18.68 -17.79 22.00
CA LEU A 16 -18.29 -16.47 22.51
C LEU A 16 -16.81 -16.16 22.27
N GLY A 17 -15.92 -17.17 22.30
CA GLY A 17 -14.51 -17.01 21.94
C GLY A 17 -14.31 -16.63 20.46
N GLN A 18 -15.11 -17.19 19.55
CA GLN A 18 -15.06 -16.85 18.12
C GLN A 18 -15.60 -15.43 17.82
N PHE A 19 -16.54 -14.93 18.62
CA PHE A 19 -17.03 -13.55 18.49
C PHE A 19 -16.07 -12.49 19.06
N ASN A 20 -15.02 -12.90 19.78
CA ASN A 20 -14.00 -12.01 20.36
C ASN A 20 -12.75 -11.85 19.47
N VAL A 21 -12.79 -12.28 18.21
CA VAL A 21 -11.75 -11.89 17.25
C VAL A 21 -11.98 -10.42 16.88
N HIS A 22 -11.47 -9.53 17.73
CA HIS A 22 -11.37 -8.11 17.42
C HIS A 22 -10.66 -7.95 16.08
N ASN A 23 -11.20 -7.09 15.21
CA ASN A 23 -10.45 -6.59 14.05
C ASN A 23 -9.13 -6.02 14.57
N VAL A 24 -8.02 -6.69 14.27
CA VAL A 24 -6.69 -6.21 14.63
C VAL A 24 -6.36 -5.10 13.63
N ALA A 25 -6.55 -3.85 14.03
CA ALA A 25 -6.00 -2.72 13.30
C ALA A 25 -4.47 -2.81 13.41
N SER A 26 -3.82 -3.31 12.36
CA SER A 26 -2.36 -3.35 12.30
C SER A 26 -1.85 -1.93 12.05
N ALA A 27 -1.36 -1.28 13.10
CA ALA A 27 -0.59 -0.05 12.98
C ALA A 27 0.80 -0.41 12.43
N TRP A 28 1.12 0.06 11.23
CA TRP A 28 2.46 -0.09 10.67
C TRP A 28 3.47 0.68 11.53
N PRO A 29 4.70 0.15 11.74
CA PRO A 29 5.76 0.89 12.41
C PRO A 29 5.99 2.26 11.77
N SER A 30 6.21 3.29 12.57
CA SER A 30 6.58 4.61 12.04
C SER A 30 7.99 4.57 11.46
N THR A 31 8.18 5.09 10.25
CA THR A 31 9.52 5.25 9.66
C THR A 31 10.20 6.51 10.16
N ASN A 32 11.53 6.52 10.15
CA ASN A 32 12.28 7.76 10.33
C ASN A 32 11.91 8.73 9.21
N SER A 33 11.62 9.99 9.56
CA SER A 33 11.34 11.02 8.58
C SER A 33 12.59 11.26 7.74
N SER A 34 12.45 11.15 6.41
CA SER A 34 13.48 11.53 5.46
C SER A 34 12.89 12.47 4.43
N ASN A 35 13.74 13.32 3.87
CA ASN A 35 13.35 14.17 2.76
C ASN A 35 13.12 13.34 1.49
N ILE A 36 13.96 12.32 1.24
CA ILE A 36 13.86 11.43 0.09
C ILE A 36 12.79 10.36 0.32
N GLN A 37 11.85 10.26 -0.62
CA GLN A 37 10.71 9.37 -0.51
C GLN A 37 10.47 8.56 -1.79
N LEU A 38 9.98 7.34 -1.64
CA LEU A 38 9.34 6.59 -2.71
C LEU A 38 7.82 6.75 -2.63
N LEU A 39 7.18 6.94 -3.77
CA LEU A 39 5.72 7.01 -3.86
C LEU A 39 5.15 5.66 -4.27
N GLY A 40 4.25 5.09 -3.46
CA GLY A 40 3.49 3.89 -3.79
C GLY A 40 2.05 4.22 -4.20
N LEU A 41 1.61 3.75 -5.38
CA LEU A 41 0.25 3.88 -5.90
C LEU A 41 -0.51 2.55 -5.78
N PHE A 42 -1.60 2.52 -5.02
CA PHE A 42 -2.36 1.30 -4.72
C PHE A 42 -3.85 1.46 -5.02
N GLU A 43 -4.49 0.43 -5.59
CA GLU A 43 -5.85 0.51 -6.10
C GLU A 43 -6.90 0.79 -5.02
N ASN A 44 -6.78 0.18 -3.84
CA ASN A 44 -7.86 0.20 -2.84
C ASN A 44 -8.14 1.61 -2.32
N ALA A 45 -9.40 2.07 -2.45
CA ALA A 45 -9.87 3.27 -1.79
C ALA A 45 -10.09 3.02 -0.28
N SER A 46 -9.89 4.06 0.54
CA SER A 46 -10.00 4.01 2.01
C SER A 46 -11.30 3.42 2.56
N ASN A 47 -12.40 3.53 1.80
CA ASN A 47 -13.74 3.08 2.20
C ASN A 47 -14.29 1.96 1.30
N THR A 48 -13.42 1.21 0.61
CA THR A 48 -13.90 0.09 -0.22
C THR A 48 -14.51 -1.01 0.65
N SER A 49 -15.70 -1.50 0.26
CA SER A 49 -16.34 -2.64 0.91
C SER A 49 -15.66 -3.96 0.54
N GLU A 50 -14.99 -4.01 -0.61
CA GLU A 50 -14.31 -5.19 -1.16
C GLU A 50 -12.89 -4.78 -1.59
N PRO A 51 -11.90 -4.83 -0.67
CA PRO A 51 -10.53 -4.49 -1.00
C PRO A 51 -9.90 -5.58 -1.89
N SER A 52 -9.20 -5.16 -2.93
CA SER A 52 -8.30 -6.02 -3.70
C SER A 52 -7.19 -6.53 -2.79
N GLU A 53 -7.13 -7.86 -2.61
CA GLU A 53 -6.08 -8.52 -1.83
C GLU A 53 -4.70 -8.20 -2.37
N VAL A 54 -4.55 -8.15 -3.70
CA VAL A 54 -3.30 -7.79 -4.38
C VAL A 54 -2.86 -6.40 -3.95
N SER A 55 -3.78 -5.43 -3.92
CA SER A 55 -3.45 -4.07 -3.48
C SER A 55 -3.08 -4.01 -1.99
N VAL A 56 -3.72 -4.82 -1.13
CA VAL A 56 -3.37 -4.90 0.31
C VAL A 56 -1.96 -5.46 0.48
N TYR A 57 -1.67 -6.61 -0.13
CA TYR A 57 -0.38 -7.28 0.00
C TYR A 57 0.75 -6.48 -0.65
N SER A 58 0.51 -5.87 -1.81
CA SER A 58 1.52 -5.07 -2.51
C SER A 58 1.86 -3.80 -1.71
N ARG A 59 0.87 -3.16 -1.08
CA ARG A 59 1.13 -2.02 -0.19
C ARG A 59 1.94 -2.41 1.04
N ALA A 60 1.58 -3.52 1.66
CA ALA A 60 2.32 -4.07 2.79
C ALA A 60 3.77 -4.41 2.41
N MET A 61 3.96 -5.06 1.26
CA MET A 61 5.29 -5.44 0.76
C MET A 61 6.15 -4.21 0.44
N PHE A 62 5.57 -3.18 -0.18
CA PHE A 62 6.23 -1.91 -0.43
C PHE A 62 6.71 -1.24 0.88
N GLN A 63 5.82 -1.13 1.87
CA GLN A 63 6.17 -0.54 3.17
C GLN A 63 7.24 -1.35 3.89
N ALA A 64 7.11 -2.69 3.91
CA ALA A 64 8.11 -3.57 4.50
C ALA A 64 9.47 -3.44 3.82
N ALA A 65 9.52 -3.36 2.49
CA ALA A 65 10.77 -3.20 1.74
C ALA A 65 11.49 -1.90 2.11
N VAL A 66 10.76 -0.79 2.28
CA VAL A 66 11.34 0.49 2.70
C VAL A 66 11.81 0.43 4.16
N MET A 67 11.07 -0.23 5.06
CA MET A 67 11.55 -0.44 6.44
C MET A 67 12.84 -1.26 6.49
N VAL A 68 12.91 -2.32 5.67
CA VAL A 68 14.10 -3.15 5.56
C VAL A 68 15.27 -2.36 4.96
N SER A 69 15.04 -1.51 3.96
CA SER A 69 16.10 -0.66 3.40
C SER A 69 16.70 0.28 4.45
N GLN A 70 15.87 0.82 5.34
CA GLN A 70 16.31 1.64 6.48
C GLN A 70 17.15 0.84 7.49
N GLN A 71 16.77 -0.40 7.78
CA GLN A 71 17.55 -1.28 8.66
C GLN A 71 18.94 -1.58 8.09
N TYR A 72 19.06 -1.73 6.78
CA TYR A 72 20.34 -1.93 6.09
C TYR A 72 21.08 -0.62 5.77
N THR A 73 20.59 0.54 6.22
CA THR A 73 21.21 1.86 5.97
C THR A 73 21.40 2.13 4.47
N ILE A 74 20.43 1.72 3.64
CA ILE A 74 20.42 2.09 2.22
C ILE A 74 20.05 3.57 2.12
N THR A 75 20.92 4.36 1.50
CA THR A 75 20.77 5.81 1.39
C THR A 75 20.87 6.28 -0.06
N ILE A 76 20.24 7.42 -0.33
CA ILE A 76 20.42 8.21 -1.54
C ILE A 76 20.89 9.57 -1.04
N GLU A 77 22.01 10.09 -1.55
CA GLU A 77 22.57 11.37 -1.09
C GLU A 77 22.73 11.44 0.45
N GLU A 78 23.19 10.34 1.07
CA GLU A 78 23.35 10.18 2.54
C GLU A 78 22.05 10.25 3.36
N GLN A 79 20.88 10.32 2.71
CA GLN A 79 19.58 10.31 3.35
C GLN A 79 18.91 8.95 3.23
N LEU A 80 18.28 8.50 4.31
CA LEU A 80 17.48 7.26 4.30
C LEU A 80 16.31 7.41 3.33
N ILE A 81 15.81 6.29 2.81
CA ILE A 81 14.63 6.30 1.95
C ILE A 81 13.38 6.18 2.82
N ALA A 82 12.48 7.16 2.75
CA ALA A 82 11.14 7.08 3.34
C ALA A 82 10.10 6.69 2.27
N TRP A 83 8.83 6.56 2.67
CA TRP A 83 7.76 6.20 1.74
C TRP A 83 6.52 7.06 1.95
N GLN A 84 5.78 7.24 0.86
CA GLN A 84 4.42 7.76 0.86
C GLN A 84 3.54 6.78 0.09
N SER A 85 2.43 6.34 0.67
CA SER A 85 1.47 5.47 -0.03
C SER A 85 0.18 6.23 -0.28
N VAL A 86 -0.32 6.19 -1.51
CA VAL A 86 -1.59 6.81 -1.88
C VAL A 86 -2.50 5.80 -2.55
N GLU A 87 -3.79 5.98 -2.31
CA GLU A 87 -4.85 5.10 -2.77
C GLU A 87 -5.49 5.67 -4.04
N THR A 88 -5.42 5.00 -5.18
CA THR A 88 -5.93 5.53 -6.47
C THR A 88 -7.44 5.34 -6.62
N GLY A 89 -8.03 4.34 -5.95
CA GLY A 89 -9.42 3.95 -6.15
C GLY A 89 -9.67 3.28 -7.50
N GLY A 90 -8.62 2.77 -8.16
CA GLY A 90 -8.70 2.21 -9.52
C GLY A 90 -9.07 3.23 -10.59
N ASN A 91 -8.93 4.53 -10.30
CA ASN A 91 -9.27 5.63 -11.19
C ASN A 91 -8.00 6.36 -11.67
N THR A 92 -7.83 6.40 -12.99
CA THR A 92 -6.68 7.01 -13.68
C THR A 92 -6.47 8.48 -13.34
N ILE A 93 -7.54 9.30 -13.25
CA ILE A 93 -7.43 10.73 -12.93
C ILE A 93 -7.07 10.92 -11.45
N ASN A 94 -7.62 10.09 -10.56
CA ASN A 94 -7.23 10.11 -9.15
C ASN A 94 -5.77 9.68 -8.97
N ALA A 95 -5.31 8.66 -9.69
CA ALA A 95 -3.91 8.23 -9.67
C ALA A 95 -2.99 9.39 -10.08
N LEU A 96 -3.27 10.03 -11.22
CA LEU A 96 -2.50 11.19 -11.70
C LEU A 96 -2.54 12.34 -10.69
N THR A 97 -3.73 12.71 -10.21
CA THR A 97 -3.91 13.83 -9.27
C THR A 97 -3.13 13.61 -7.99
N LYS A 98 -3.22 12.39 -7.41
CA LYS A 98 -2.51 12.05 -6.16
C LYS A 98 -1.00 11.95 -6.37
N ALA A 99 -0.55 11.47 -7.53
CA ALA A 99 0.86 11.46 -7.89
C ALA A 99 1.41 12.89 -7.99
N CYS A 100 0.76 13.77 -8.75
CA CYS A 100 1.14 15.18 -8.85
C CYS A 100 1.14 15.88 -7.48
N GLN A 101 0.12 15.62 -6.66
CA GLN A 101 0.07 16.17 -5.30
C GLN A 101 1.27 15.74 -4.47
N ALA A 102 1.60 14.44 -4.43
CA ALA A 102 2.76 13.93 -3.71
C ALA A 102 4.07 14.54 -4.23
N LEU A 103 4.24 14.60 -5.55
CA LEU A 103 5.40 15.20 -6.22
C LEU A 103 5.59 16.68 -5.89
N SER A 104 4.50 17.43 -5.68
CA SER A 104 4.56 18.86 -5.36
C SER A 104 4.96 19.18 -3.92
N ILE A 105 4.81 18.23 -2.98
CA ILE A 105 5.01 18.48 -1.55
C ILE A 105 6.14 17.64 -0.94
N SER A 106 6.75 16.73 -1.70
CA SER A 106 7.75 15.80 -1.22
C SER A 106 8.80 15.51 -2.27
N ASN A 107 10.03 15.24 -1.84
CA ASN A 107 11.12 14.85 -2.74
C ASN A 107 10.97 13.36 -3.10
N ILE A 108 10.10 13.08 -4.07
CA ILE A 108 9.87 11.75 -4.61
C ILE A 108 10.96 11.43 -5.63
N VAL A 109 11.70 10.34 -5.42
CA VAL A 109 12.79 9.90 -6.32
C VAL A 109 12.40 8.69 -7.16
N GLY A 110 11.22 8.13 -6.95
CA GLY A 110 10.72 6.97 -7.67
C GLY A 110 9.27 6.66 -7.33
N ILE A 111 8.58 6.05 -8.29
CA ILE A 111 7.17 5.64 -8.16
C ILE A 111 7.08 4.12 -8.30
N VAL A 112 6.38 3.47 -7.36
CA VAL A 112 6.05 2.06 -7.37
C VAL A 112 4.54 1.89 -7.56
N GLY A 113 4.14 1.07 -8.53
CA GLY A 113 2.77 0.99 -9.03
C GLY A 113 2.56 1.88 -10.25
N PRO A 114 1.32 1.99 -10.74
CA PRO A 114 0.07 1.44 -10.18
C PRO A 114 -0.18 -0.05 -10.52
N GLN A 115 -1.32 -0.59 -10.05
CA GLN A 115 -1.76 -1.97 -10.29
C GLN A 115 -2.40 -2.18 -11.68
N LEU A 116 -3.10 -1.17 -12.17
CA LEU A 116 -3.94 -1.28 -13.36
C LEU A 116 -3.24 -0.68 -14.58
N SER A 117 -3.25 -1.38 -15.72
CA SER A 117 -2.58 -0.91 -16.95
C SER A 117 -3.03 0.49 -17.37
N ARG A 118 -4.33 0.78 -17.28
CA ARG A 118 -4.90 2.11 -17.61
C ARG A 118 -4.37 3.25 -16.73
N GLU A 119 -3.94 2.96 -15.51
CA GLU A 119 -3.29 3.93 -14.65
C GLU A 119 -1.80 3.99 -14.99
N ALA A 120 -1.18 2.83 -15.23
CA ALA A 120 0.25 2.71 -15.49
C ALA A 120 0.69 3.44 -16.76
N HIS A 121 -0.09 3.40 -17.84
CA HIS A 121 0.17 4.21 -19.04
C HIS A 121 0.33 5.69 -18.71
N LEU A 122 -0.65 6.26 -18.00
CA LEU A 122 -0.62 7.69 -17.68
C LEU A 122 0.47 8.05 -16.66
N ILE A 123 0.73 7.19 -15.68
CA ILE A 123 1.77 7.43 -14.67
C ILE A 123 3.16 7.25 -15.27
N ALA A 124 3.35 6.31 -16.21
CA ALA A 124 4.61 6.14 -16.94
C ALA A 124 4.92 7.37 -17.80
N ASP A 125 3.93 7.90 -18.52
CA ASP A 125 4.06 9.15 -19.28
C ASP A 125 4.44 10.34 -18.37
N LEU A 126 3.79 10.45 -17.21
CA LEU A 126 4.15 11.45 -16.21
C LEU A 126 5.60 11.28 -15.76
N GLY A 127 5.99 10.08 -15.34
CA GLY A 127 7.33 9.77 -14.85
C GLY A 127 8.41 10.08 -15.87
N LYS A 128 8.18 9.68 -17.13
CA LYS A 128 9.06 10.01 -18.26
C LYS A 128 9.19 11.52 -18.48
N THR A 129 8.10 12.27 -18.31
CA THR A 129 8.08 13.73 -18.49
C THR A 129 8.91 14.47 -17.42
N ILE A 130 8.92 13.95 -16.20
CA ILE A 130 9.59 14.57 -15.04
C ILE A 130 10.89 13.86 -14.63
N ASP A 131 11.36 12.92 -15.44
CA ASP A 131 12.57 12.10 -15.22
C ASP A 131 12.57 11.33 -13.87
N ILE A 132 11.42 10.78 -13.50
CA ILE A 132 11.27 9.93 -12.32
C ILE A 132 10.97 8.49 -12.74
N PRO A 133 11.72 7.49 -12.26
CA PRO A 133 11.48 6.10 -12.60
C PRO A 133 10.14 5.61 -12.05
N VAL A 134 9.39 4.90 -12.88
CA VAL A 134 8.11 4.28 -12.55
C VAL A 134 8.23 2.77 -12.72
N ILE A 135 7.93 2.01 -11.66
CA ILE A 135 7.95 0.55 -11.69
C ILE A 135 6.58 0.03 -11.24
N SER A 136 5.80 -0.51 -12.18
CA SER A 136 4.58 -1.24 -11.84
C SER A 136 4.91 -2.66 -11.35
N TYR A 137 4.08 -3.22 -10.46
CA TYR A 137 4.37 -4.50 -9.81
C TYR A 137 3.57 -5.70 -10.35
N ILE A 138 2.53 -5.46 -11.16
CA ILE A 138 1.70 -6.54 -11.72
C ILE A 138 1.18 -6.25 -13.13
N VAL A 139 1.53 -5.10 -13.71
CA VAL A 139 1.04 -4.74 -15.05
C VAL A 139 1.77 -5.57 -16.10
N THR A 140 0.99 -6.13 -17.03
CA THR A 140 1.47 -7.05 -18.07
C THR A 140 1.05 -6.62 -19.47
N ASP A 141 0.63 -5.36 -19.61
CA ASP A 141 0.28 -4.76 -20.90
C ASP A 141 1.56 -4.58 -21.75
N PRO A 142 1.66 -5.21 -22.94
CA PRO A 142 2.85 -5.13 -23.77
C PRO A 142 3.16 -3.71 -24.24
N ASP A 143 2.15 -2.84 -24.41
CA ASP A 143 2.32 -1.48 -24.91
C ASP A 143 3.14 -0.60 -23.94
N LEU A 144 3.34 -1.03 -22.69
CA LEU A 144 4.21 -0.36 -21.71
C LEU A 144 5.70 -0.70 -21.85
N SER A 145 6.05 -1.58 -22.79
CA SER A 145 7.45 -1.94 -23.08
C SER A 145 8.03 -1.21 -24.30
N ASP A 146 7.21 -0.43 -25.00
CA ASP A 146 7.56 0.33 -26.21
C ASP A 146 8.18 1.70 -25.89
#